data_AF-A0A970CKT8-F1
#
_entry.id   AF-A0A970CKT8-F1
#
_cell.length_a   1.000
_cell.length_b   1.000
_cell.length_c   1.000
_cell.angle_alpha   90.00
_cell.angle_beta   90.00
_cell.angle_gamma   90.00
#
_symmetry.space_group_name_H-M   'P 1'
#
loop_
_entity.id
_entity.type
_entity.pdbx_description
1 polymer ?
#
loop_
_entity_poly.entity_id
_entity_poly.type
_entity_poly.pdbx_seq_one_letter_code
_entity_poly.pdbx_strand_id
1 'polypeptide(L)'
;MKEAKILLIFIATFAILFVGCTNPSTSGTSEPLDPVVSEMETAPTPSELTTPTTEKVEISIDLKRDEFLGKYASYEEFIEFDEDDYQKIVITTNVAVKDFKFIEIGFEEKEANVVFSENKVLYSLEELSPEKPFIVTWMEQGAIPHRGISFVDETNATRCFYIAASGEDGSLVLVEFENT
;
A
#
# COMPACT_ATOMS: atom_id res chain seq x y z
N MET A 1 38.68 -19.09 -4.45
CA MET A 1 38.90 -19.97 -5.62
C MET A 1 37.71 -20.94 -5.63
N LYS A 2 36.77 -20.94 -6.57
CA LYS A 2 36.78 -20.59 -7.99
C LYS A 2 35.46 -19.92 -8.38
N GLU A 3 35.60 -18.84 -9.12
CA GLU A 3 34.55 -18.15 -9.88
C GLU A 3 34.02 -19.05 -11.00
N ALA A 4 32.70 -19.07 -11.20
CA ALA A 4 32.10 -19.57 -12.44
C ALA A 4 31.04 -18.55 -12.92
N LYS A 5 31.49 -17.61 -13.75
CA LYS A 5 30.65 -16.74 -14.57
C LYS A 5 30.09 -17.56 -15.74
N ILE A 6 28.77 -17.68 -15.85
CA ILE A 6 28.12 -18.07 -17.10
C ILE A 6 27.05 -17.03 -17.43
N LEU A 7 27.44 -16.20 -18.40
CA LEU A 7 26.64 -15.25 -19.15
C LEU A 7 25.81 -16.01 -20.20
N LEU A 8 24.50 -15.78 -20.28
CA LEU A 8 23.73 -16.04 -21.50
C LEU A 8 22.62 -15.00 -21.68
N ILE A 9 22.83 -14.15 -22.68
CA ILE A 9 21.96 -13.12 -23.22
C ILE A 9 20.95 -13.79 -24.16
N PHE A 10 19.65 -13.52 -24.01
CA PHE A 10 18.70 -13.63 -25.10
C PHE A 10 17.77 -12.41 -25.13
N ILE A 11 18.14 -11.46 -25.99
CA ILE A 11 17.32 -10.34 -26.44
C ILE A 11 16.32 -10.88 -27.45
N ALA A 12 15.03 -10.67 -27.21
CA ALA A 12 13.98 -10.86 -28.21
C ALA A 12 13.16 -9.57 -28.34
N THR A 13 13.56 -8.75 -29.30
CA THR A 13 12.82 -7.61 -29.82
C THR A 13 11.75 -8.10 -30.79
N PHE A 14 10.49 -7.70 -30.60
CA PHE A 14 9.44 -7.72 -31.64
C PHE A 14 8.54 -6.50 -31.39
N ALA A 15 8.81 -5.38 -32.06
CA ALA A 15 8.18 -4.94 -33.30
C ALA A 15 6.80 -4.27 -33.07
N ILE A 16 6.86 -2.93 -33.06
CA ILE A 16 5.77 -1.95 -33.22
C ILE A 16 5.00 -2.23 -34.52
N LEU A 17 3.77 -1.70 -34.63
CA LEU A 17 3.02 -1.20 -35.82
C LEU A 17 1.52 -1.54 -35.62
N PHE A 18 0.48 -0.71 -35.83
CA PHE A 18 0.23 0.50 -36.61
C PHE A 18 -1.14 1.11 -36.19
N VAL A 19 -1.30 2.44 -36.39
CA VAL A 19 -2.48 3.16 -37.01
C VAL A 19 -3.86 3.03 -36.31
N GLY A 20 -4.67 4.08 -36.10
CA GLY A 20 -4.59 5.48 -36.47
C GLY A 20 -5.98 6.16 -36.39
N CYS A 21 -5.95 7.49 -36.39
CA CYS A 21 -6.91 8.47 -36.95
C CYS A 21 -8.28 8.78 -36.29
N THR A 22 -8.36 10.05 -35.81
CA THR A 22 -9.31 11.13 -36.20
C THR A 22 -10.77 11.05 -35.71
N ASN A 23 -11.19 11.88 -34.74
CA ASN A 23 -11.67 13.29 -34.81
C ASN A 23 -13.23 13.37 -34.80
N PRO A 24 -13.88 14.56 -34.75
CA PRO A 24 -14.51 15.11 -33.54
C PRO A 24 -16.02 15.38 -33.76
N SER A 25 -16.73 15.93 -32.78
CA SER A 25 -18.02 16.61 -32.98
C SER A 25 -18.14 17.62 -31.85
N THR A 26 -17.92 18.93 -32.04
CA THR A 26 -18.67 19.94 -32.81
C THR A 26 -20.09 20.19 -32.30
N SER A 27 -20.17 21.25 -31.50
CA SER A 27 -21.10 22.39 -31.58
C SER A 27 -22.59 22.19 -31.27
N GLY A 28 -23.03 22.90 -30.22
CA GLY A 28 -24.35 23.50 -30.12
C GLY A 28 -24.19 24.92 -29.56
N THR A 29 -24.45 25.92 -30.39
CA THR A 29 -24.39 27.35 -30.10
C THR A 29 -25.81 27.89 -29.89
N SER A 30 -25.99 28.84 -28.96
CA SER A 30 -26.82 30.06 -29.13
C SER A 30 -26.95 30.83 -27.81
N GLU A 31 -26.44 32.08 -27.81
CA GLU A 31 -26.62 33.12 -26.78
C GLU A 31 -28.01 33.84 -26.90
N PRO A 32 -28.27 35.03 -26.30
CA PRO A 32 -28.80 35.25 -24.94
C PRO A 32 -30.05 36.17 -24.93
N LEU A 33 -30.74 36.39 -23.80
CA LEU A 33 -31.47 37.64 -23.47
C LEU A 33 -31.77 37.71 -21.95
N ASP A 34 -31.13 38.65 -21.24
CA ASP A 34 -31.48 39.13 -19.88
C ASP A 34 -32.71 40.09 -19.92
N PRO A 35 -33.23 40.67 -18.80
CA PRO A 35 -33.12 40.35 -17.36
C PRO A 35 -34.51 40.32 -16.66
N VAL A 36 -34.60 39.89 -15.40
CA VAL A 36 -35.47 40.54 -14.37
C VAL A 36 -35.04 40.08 -12.98
N VAL A 37 -34.72 41.07 -12.14
CA VAL A 37 -34.45 40.95 -10.71
C VAL A 37 -35.76 40.69 -9.97
N SER A 38 -35.79 39.71 -9.07
CA SER A 38 -36.68 39.75 -7.90
C SER A 38 -36.12 38.85 -6.78
N GLU A 39 -35.65 39.48 -5.72
CA GLU A 39 -35.44 38.84 -4.41
C GLU A 39 -36.79 38.32 -3.86
N MET A 40 -36.79 37.11 -3.28
CA MET A 40 -37.36 36.80 -1.95
C MET A 40 -37.30 35.28 -1.65
N GLU A 41 -36.63 34.99 -0.53
CA GLU A 41 -36.87 33.94 0.48
C GLU A 41 -37.14 32.45 0.14
N THR A 42 -36.32 31.61 0.80
CA THR A 42 -36.63 30.28 1.39
C THR A 42 -36.59 29.04 0.51
N ALA A 43 -35.46 28.32 0.56
CA ALA A 43 -35.36 26.88 0.86
C ALA A 43 -33.87 26.51 1.05
N PRO A 44 -33.45 25.75 2.08
CA PRO A 44 -32.15 25.09 2.01
C PRO A 44 -32.24 24.05 0.89
N THR A 45 -31.40 24.23 -0.13
CA THR A 45 -31.07 23.22 -1.13
C THR A 45 -30.87 21.87 -0.42
N PRO A 46 -31.51 20.77 -0.88
CA PRO A 46 -31.18 19.45 -0.37
C PRO A 46 -29.69 19.23 -0.60
N SER A 47 -28.91 19.21 0.49
CA SER A 47 -27.54 18.68 0.43
C SER A 47 -27.65 17.32 -0.22
N GLU A 48 -27.08 17.21 -1.40
CA GLU A 48 -26.87 15.95 -2.09
C GLU A 48 -26.17 15.02 -1.09
N LEU A 49 -26.92 14.04 -0.61
CA LEU A 49 -26.44 13.04 0.32
C LEU A 49 -25.46 12.17 -0.47
N THR A 50 -24.20 12.58 -0.53
CA THR A 50 -23.10 11.70 -0.92
C THR A 50 -23.07 10.61 0.13
N THR A 51 -23.66 9.45 -0.18
CA THR A 51 -23.44 8.25 0.61
C THR A 51 -21.93 8.07 0.73
N PRO A 52 -21.35 7.98 1.93
CA PRO A 52 -19.92 7.73 2.06
C PRO A 52 -19.65 6.37 1.43
N THR A 53 -19.05 6.37 0.24
CA THR A 53 -18.51 5.16 -0.34
C THR A 53 -17.28 4.83 0.48
N THR A 54 -17.41 3.85 1.39
CA THR A 54 -16.29 3.29 2.11
C THR A 54 -15.35 2.65 1.11
N GLU A 55 -14.20 3.29 0.88
CA GLU A 55 -13.13 2.73 0.05
C GLU A 55 -12.47 1.57 0.80
N LYS A 56 -12.19 0.48 0.08
CA LYS A 56 -11.57 -0.72 0.62
C LYS A 56 -10.10 -0.42 0.96
N VAL A 57 -9.63 -0.88 2.11
CA VAL A 57 -8.22 -0.75 2.48
C VAL A 57 -7.32 -1.63 1.61
N GLU A 58 -6.30 -1.01 1.03
CA GLU A 58 -5.17 -1.61 0.34
C GLU A 58 -3.88 -1.16 1.01
N ILE A 59 -3.17 -2.12 1.61
CA ILE A 59 -1.86 -1.90 2.22
C ILE A 59 -0.79 -2.55 1.34
N SER A 60 0.33 -1.84 1.17
CA SER A 60 1.45 -2.27 0.34
C SER A 60 2.75 -2.22 1.12
N ILE A 61 3.68 -3.07 0.71
CA ILE A 61 5.03 -3.14 1.26
C ILE A 61 6.04 -3.16 0.11
N ASP A 62 7.09 -2.36 0.25
CA ASP A 62 8.17 -2.29 -0.72
C ASP A 62 9.52 -2.17 -0.01
N LEU A 63 10.59 -2.59 -0.69
CA LEU A 63 11.94 -2.19 -0.30
C LEU A 63 12.08 -0.67 -0.49
N LYS A 64 12.62 0.01 0.53
CA LYS A 64 12.91 1.43 0.46
C LYS A 64 13.95 1.69 -0.62
N ARG A 65 13.57 2.47 -1.64
CA ARG A 65 14.50 3.10 -2.60
C ARG A 65 14.41 4.62 -2.47
N ASP A 66 15.47 5.33 -2.80
CA ASP A 66 15.57 6.79 -2.60
C ASP A 66 14.45 7.58 -3.31
N GLU A 67 13.95 7.07 -4.43
CA GLU A 67 12.84 7.64 -5.20
C GLU A 67 11.48 7.58 -4.48
N PHE A 68 11.27 6.65 -3.53
CA PHE A 68 9.97 6.46 -2.88
C PHE A 68 9.58 7.60 -1.95
N LEU A 69 10.56 8.28 -1.35
CA LEU A 69 10.29 9.26 -0.29
C LEU A 69 10.11 10.68 -0.80
N GLY A 70 10.60 11.00 -2.01
CA GLY A 70 10.51 12.35 -2.55
C GLY A 70 9.08 12.87 -2.77
N LYS A 71 8.08 11.97 -2.78
CA LYS A 71 6.65 12.30 -2.92
C LYS A 71 5.92 12.55 -1.59
N TYR A 72 6.54 12.24 -0.44
CA TYR A 72 5.93 12.41 0.87
C TYR A 72 6.55 13.59 1.62
N ALA A 73 5.73 14.38 2.30
CA ALA A 73 6.22 15.51 3.10
C ALA A 73 6.95 15.05 4.37
N SER A 74 6.55 13.91 4.93
CA SER A 74 7.16 13.28 6.09
C SER A 74 6.87 11.78 6.09
N TYR A 75 7.57 11.05 6.95
CA TYR A 75 7.34 9.62 7.19
C TYR A 75 7.50 9.34 8.68
N GLU A 76 6.90 8.24 9.13
CA GLU A 76 7.23 7.67 10.43
C GLU A 76 8.36 6.66 10.26
N GLU A 77 9.33 6.61 11.18
CA GLU A 77 10.45 5.68 11.11
C GLU A 77 10.65 4.94 12.42
N PHE A 78 10.78 3.62 12.34
CA PHE A 78 11.15 2.75 13.43
C PHE A 78 12.46 2.03 13.11
N ILE A 79 13.48 2.23 13.94
CA ILE A 79 14.78 1.56 13.79
C ILE A 79 14.80 0.42 14.80
N GLU A 80 14.54 -0.80 14.33
CA GLU A 80 14.63 -2.00 15.14
C GLU A 80 16.09 -2.44 15.31
N PHE A 81 16.84 -2.42 14.21
CA PHE A 81 18.26 -2.73 14.17
C PHE A 81 19.07 -1.47 13.85
N ASP A 82 20.03 -1.14 14.73
CA ASP A 82 20.85 0.09 14.68
C ASP A 82 22.19 -0.17 13.98
N GLU A 83 22.14 -0.71 12.75
CA GLU A 83 23.30 -0.84 11.87
C GLU A 83 22.92 -0.41 10.45
N ASP A 84 23.84 0.26 9.77
CA ASP A 84 23.58 0.86 8.45
C ASP A 84 23.39 -0.17 7.31
N ASP A 85 23.67 -1.46 7.58
CA ASP A 85 23.63 -2.54 6.59
C ASP A 85 22.25 -3.24 6.51
N TYR A 86 21.31 -2.90 7.40
CA TYR A 86 19.96 -3.46 7.33
C TYR A 86 19.12 -2.81 6.25
N GLN A 87 18.32 -3.64 5.56
CA GLN A 87 17.38 -3.12 4.58
C GLN A 87 16.31 -2.29 5.29
N LYS A 88 15.78 -1.30 4.58
CA LYS A 88 14.60 -0.57 5.03
C LYS A 88 13.44 -0.95 4.15
N ILE A 89 12.28 -1.14 4.75
CA ILE A 89 11.02 -1.37 4.03
C ILE A 89 10.10 -0.19 4.27
N VAL A 90 9.23 0.06 3.30
CA VAL A 90 8.22 1.13 3.34
C VAL A 90 6.85 0.47 3.28
N ILE A 91 5.98 0.86 4.21
CA ILE A 91 4.59 0.40 4.29
C ILE A 91 3.71 1.60 3.99
N THR A 92 2.82 1.45 3.00
CA THR A 92 1.91 2.51 2.56
C THR A 92 0.48 2.00 2.44
N THR A 93 -0.49 2.91 2.48
CA THR A 93 -1.91 2.60 2.41
C THR A 93 -2.63 3.57 1.47
N ASN A 94 -3.70 3.12 0.80
CA ASN A 94 -4.54 4.00 -0.04
C ASN A 94 -5.47 4.90 0.78
N VAL A 95 -5.92 4.43 1.95
CA VAL A 95 -6.76 5.16 2.90
C VAL A 95 -6.18 5.05 4.32
N ALA A 96 -6.53 5.99 5.20
CA ALA A 96 -6.05 5.94 6.58
C ALA A 96 -6.58 4.71 7.33
N VAL A 97 -5.69 3.98 8.00
CA VAL A 97 -6.02 2.81 8.83
C VAL A 97 -5.70 3.08 10.30
N LYS A 98 -6.50 2.51 11.20
CA LYS A 98 -6.38 2.75 12.64
C LYS A 98 -5.63 1.61 13.33
N ASP A 99 -5.07 1.92 14.50
CA ASP A 99 -4.39 0.94 15.38
C ASP A 99 -3.34 0.12 14.61
N PHE A 100 -2.56 0.81 13.76
CA PHE A 100 -1.52 0.17 12.96
C PHE A 100 -0.37 -0.28 13.87
N LYS A 101 0.07 -1.52 13.72
CA LYS A 101 1.13 -2.13 14.51
C LYS A 101 2.12 -2.82 13.59
N PHE A 102 3.40 -2.64 13.91
CA PHE A 102 4.46 -3.52 13.44
C PHE A 102 4.71 -4.58 14.50
N ILE A 103 4.67 -5.84 14.10
CA ILE A 103 4.59 -6.98 15.03
C ILE A 103 5.67 -8.04 14.75
N GLU A 104 6.06 -8.73 15.81
CA GLU A 104 6.77 -10.00 15.74
C GLU A 104 5.78 -11.14 15.52
N ILE A 105 6.10 -12.04 14.58
CA ILE A 105 5.28 -13.20 14.25
C ILE A 105 5.74 -14.42 15.06
N GLY A 106 4.80 -15.02 15.76
CA GLY A 106 4.94 -16.34 16.37
C GLY A 106 4.45 -17.42 15.41
N PHE A 107 4.95 -18.64 15.58
CA PHE A 107 4.48 -19.79 14.82
C PHE A 107 4.39 -21.04 15.68
N GLU A 108 3.38 -21.86 15.39
CA GLU A 108 3.22 -23.20 15.94
C GLU A 108 3.06 -24.21 14.81
N GLU A 109 3.82 -25.30 14.86
CA GLU A 109 3.62 -26.44 13.96
C GLU A 109 2.48 -27.32 14.49
N LYS A 110 1.40 -27.43 13.73
CA LYS A 110 0.25 -28.29 14.02
C LYS A 110 0.09 -29.33 12.92
N GLU A 111 0.52 -30.55 13.23
CA GLU A 111 0.49 -31.68 12.29
C GLU A 111 1.23 -31.37 10.98
N ALA A 112 0.49 -31.05 9.91
CA ALA A 112 1.02 -30.72 8.58
C ALA A 112 0.89 -29.24 8.22
N ASN A 113 0.43 -28.39 9.16
CA ASN A 113 0.22 -26.96 8.95
C ASN A 113 1.04 -26.13 9.94
N VAL A 114 1.38 -24.92 9.52
CA VAL A 114 1.94 -23.90 10.42
C VAL A 114 0.83 -22.89 10.70
N VAL A 115 0.62 -22.58 11.98
CA VAL A 115 -0.30 -21.52 12.42
C VAL A 115 0.56 -20.34 12.86
N PHE A 116 0.23 -19.15 12.36
CA PHE A 116 0.88 -17.92 12.74
C PHE A 116 0.04 -17.13 13.75
N SER A 117 0.71 -16.43 14.64
CA SER A 117 0.07 -15.55 15.63
C SER A 117 0.88 -14.27 15.82
N GLU A 118 0.22 -13.22 16.31
CA GLU A 118 0.92 -12.05 16.83
C GLU A 118 1.63 -12.45 18.14
N ASN A 119 2.97 -12.43 18.13
CA ASN A 119 3.76 -12.74 19.33
C ASN A 119 3.97 -11.48 20.19
N LYS A 120 4.35 -10.37 19.55
CA LYS A 120 4.68 -9.13 20.25
C LYS A 120 4.48 -7.91 19.36
N VAL A 121 3.92 -6.83 19.91
CA VAL A 121 3.92 -5.52 19.26
C VAL A 121 5.29 -4.85 19.43
N LEU A 122 5.93 -4.49 18.32
CA LEU A 122 7.24 -3.84 18.30
C LEU A 122 7.12 -2.33 18.18
N TYR A 123 6.13 -1.85 17.42
CA TYR A 123 5.83 -0.44 17.24
C TYR A 123 4.34 -0.26 16.94
N SER A 124 3.77 0.89 17.31
CA SER A 124 2.34 1.18 17.11
C SER A 124 2.09 2.63 16.72
N LEU A 125 1.11 2.83 15.85
CA LEU A 125 0.56 4.11 15.45
C LEU A 125 -0.96 4.11 15.67
N GLU A 126 -1.48 5.23 16.17
CA GLU A 126 -2.93 5.42 16.24
C GLU A 126 -3.55 5.38 14.83
N GLU A 127 -2.84 5.93 13.84
CA GLU A 127 -3.24 5.96 12.44
C GLU A 127 -2.02 5.86 11.52
N LEU A 128 -2.11 5.02 10.47
CA LEU A 128 -1.22 5.06 9.31
C LEU A 128 -1.97 5.74 8.16
N SER A 129 -1.44 6.86 7.67
CA SER A 129 -2.07 7.69 6.64
C SER A 129 -1.41 7.50 5.27
N PRO A 130 -2.14 7.63 4.14
CA PRO A 130 -1.57 7.62 2.80
C PRO A 130 -0.49 8.69 2.57
N GLU A 131 -0.53 9.79 3.32
CA GLU A 131 0.40 10.92 3.19
C GLU A 131 1.68 10.76 4.03
N LYS A 132 1.65 9.87 5.03
CA LYS A 132 2.73 9.66 5.98
C LYS A 132 3.03 8.15 6.10
N PRO A 133 3.85 7.59 5.19
CA PRO A 133 4.17 6.17 5.20
C PRO A 133 5.01 5.80 6.43
N PHE A 134 5.01 4.50 6.75
CA PHE A 134 5.81 3.93 7.83
C PHE A 134 7.05 3.24 7.26
N ILE A 135 8.22 3.54 7.81
CA ILE A 135 9.51 2.96 7.43
C ILE A 135 10.07 2.18 8.60
N VAL A 136 10.58 0.98 8.34
CA VAL A 136 11.22 0.18 9.38
C VAL A 136 12.47 -0.52 8.87
N THR A 137 13.49 -0.64 9.72
CA THR A 137 14.64 -1.52 9.43
C THR A 137 14.21 -2.98 9.51
N TRP A 138 14.51 -3.74 8.47
CA TRP A 138 14.06 -5.11 8.29
C TRP A 138 15.18 -5.95 7.67
N MET A 139 15.20 -7.22 8.02
CA MET A 139 16.02 -8.22 7.35
C MET A 139 15.22 -9.49 7.15
N GLU A 140 15.46 -10.18 6.06
CA GLU A 140 14.94 -11.53 5.89
C GLU A 140 15.66 -12.49 6.85
N GLN A 141 14.89 -13.30 7.59
CA GLN A 141 15.43 -14.28 8.55
C GLN A 141 14.97 -15.68 8.20
N GLY A 142 15.66 -16.30 7.24
CA GLY A 142 15.34 -17.66 6.82
C GLY A 142 13.95 -17.79 6.19
N ALA A 143 13.40 -19.00 6.23
CA ALA A 143 12.15 -19.34 5.53
C ALA A 143 10.86 -19.06 6.32
N ILE A 144 10.97 -18.88 7.64
CA ILE A 144 9.81 -18.65 8.51
C ILE A 144 9.65 -17.13 8.73
N PRO A 145 8.48 -16.55 8.43
CA PRO A 145 8.28 -15.13 8.64
C PRO A 145 8.34 -14.79 10.13
N HIS A 146 8.97 -13.67 10.44
CA HIS A 146 9.24 -13.24 11.82
C HIS A 146 8.75 -11.80 12.09
N ARG A 147 8.36 -11.06 11.05
CA ARG A 147 7.77 -9.73 11.14
C ARG A 147 6.49 -9.66 10.35
N GLY A 148 5.61 -8.77 10.79
CA GLY A 148 4.31 -8.55 10.20
C GLY A 148 3.73 -7.20 10.57
N ILE A 149 2.48 -7.01 10.18
CA ILE A 149 1.67 -5.86 10.59
C ILE A 149 0.29 -6.30 11.02
N SER A 150 -0.34 -5.49 11.86
CA SER A 150 -1.78 -5.55 12.10
C SER A 150 -2.39 -4.15 12.07
N PHE A 151 -3.65 -4.02 11.67
CA PHE A 151 -4.39 -2.77 11.68
C PHE A 151 -5.90 -3.03 11.69
N VAL A 152 -6.68 -2.01 12.03
CA VAL A 152 -8.14 -2.03 11.93
C VAL A 152 -8.57 -1.44 10.59
N ASP A 153 -9.31 -2.24 9.82
CA ASP A 153 -9.77 -1.91 8.48
C ASP A 153 -11.06 -1.08 8.46
N GLU A 154 -11.60 -0.83 7.26
CA GLU A 154 -12.81 -0.06 7.06
C GLU A 154 -14.08 -0.70 7.64
N THR A 155 -14.04 -2.00 7.93
CA THR A 155 -15.13 -2.77 8.54
C THR A 155 -15.02 -2.85 10.06
N ASN A 156 -13.98 -2.25 10.65
CA ASN A 156 -13.57 -2.40 12.05
C ASN A 156 -13.06 -3.81 12.41
N ALA A 157 -12.62 -4.58 11.43
CA ALA A 157 -11.94 -5.85 11.67
C ALA A 157 -10.43 -5.61 11.82
N THR A 158 -9.81 -6.31 12.78
CA THR A 158 -8.35 -6.38 12.86
C THR A 158 -7.85 -7.37 11.81
N ARG A 159 -7.02 -6.88 10.89
CA ARG A 159 -6.37 -7.70 9.87
C ARG A 159 -4.90 -7.88 10.22
N CYS A 160 -4.39 -9.10 10.11
CA CYS A 160 -3.01 -9.43 10.45
C CYS A 160 -2.29 -10.02 9.23
N PHE A 161 -1.08 -9.55 8.99
CA PHE A 161 -0.26 -9.97 7.86
C PHE A 161 1.15 -10.26 8.31
N TYR A 162 1.77 -11.29 7.74
CA TYR A 162 3.21 -11.48 7.83
C TYR A 162 3.90 -10.99 6.56
N ILE A 163 5.16 -10.60 6.70
CA ILE A 163 6.01 -10.15 5.59
C ILE A 163 6.75 -11.37 5.05
N ALA A 164 6.68 -11.56 3.73
CA ALA A 164 7.44 -12.58 3.02
C ALA A 164 8.07 -12.00 1.75
N ALA A 165 9.15 -12.64 1.28
CA ALA A 165 9.65 -12.43 -0.06
C ALA A 165 8.89 -13.32 -1.04
N SER A 166 8.50 -12.76 -2.18
CA SER A 166 7.99 -13.47 -3.34
C SER A 166 9.04 -14.46 -3.84
N GLY A 167 8.63 -15.71 -4.01
CA GLY A 167 9.50 -16.74 -4.60
C GLY A 167 9.76 -16.56 -6.10
N GLU A 168 9.05 -15.64 -6.76
CA GLU A 168 9.19 -15.40 -8.20
C GLU A 168 10.31 -14.38 -8.50
N ASP A 169 10.35 -13.27 -7.78
CA ASP A 169 11.22 -12.13 -8.06
C ASP A 169 11.88 -11.50 -6.82
N GLY A 170 11.57 -12.02 -5.62
CA GLY A 170 12.08 -11.48 -4.36
C GLY A 170 11.43 -10.17 -3.90
N SER A 171 10.35 -9.72 -4.55
CA SER A 171 9.58 -8.58 -4.06
C SER A 171 8.98 -8.89 -2.68
N LEU A 172 8.75 -7.87 -1.86
CA LEU A 172 8.05 -8.10 -0.60
C LEU A 172 6.55 -8.24 -0.84
N VAL A 173 5.92 -9.12 -0.08
CA VAL A 173 4.47 -9.34 -0.09
C VAL A 173 3.95 -9.42 1.33
N LEU A 174 2.70 -8.98 1.51
CA LEU A 174 1.94 -9.16 2.74
C LEU A 174 1.01 -10.35 2.55
N VAL A 175 1.09 -11.32 3.45
CA VAL A 175 0.23 -12.49 3.45
C VAL A 175 -0.63 -12.48 4.70
N GLU A 176 -1.95 -12.46 4.49
CA GLU A 176 -2.93 -12.41 5.57
C GLU A 176 -2.99 -13.73 6.33
N PHE A 177 -3.15 -13.65 7.65
CA PHE A 177 -3.37 -14.80 8.51
C PHE A 177 -4.42 -14.50 9.58
N GLU A 178 -5.13 -15.54 9.99
CA GLU A 178 -6.05 -15.48 11.13
C GLU A 178 -5.24 -15.54 12.42
N ASN A 179 -5.25 -14.45 13.19
CA ASN A 179 -4.57 -14.40 14.47
C ASN A 179 -5.30 -15.32 15.47
N THR A 180 -4.69 -16.45 15.82
CA THR A 180 -5.28 -17.51 16.65
C THR A 180 -4.55 -17.67 17.98
#